data_AF-A0A9W7LPG7-F1
#
_entry.id   AF-A0A9W7LPG7-F1
#
_cell.length_a   1.000
_cell.length_b   1.000
_cell.length_c   1.000
_cell.angle_alpha   90.00
_cell.angle_beta   90.00
_cell.angle_gamma   90.00
#
_symmetry.space_group_name_H-M   'P 1'
#
loop_
_entity.id
_entity.type
_entity.pdbx_description
1 polymer ?
#
loop_
_entity_poly.entity_id
_entity_poly.type
_entity_poly.pdbx_seq_one_letter_code
_entity_poly.pdbx_strand_id
1 'polypeptide(L)'
;MFQFSEKCGSGPPILAELLAIKRGLQLFNARRDCEGCRPILEGDSTVALTWIKNPTSCLELFKRLVEDIVTLGNLRECLFRSIGRALNLDADALAKARIG
;
A
#
# COMPACT_ATOMS: atom_id res chain seq x y z
N MET A 1 -2.43 9.73 -17.43
CA MET A 1 -3.05 10.25 -16.19
C MET A 1 -2.70 9.28 -15.07
N PHE A 2 -2.00 9.73 -14.04
CA PHE A 2 -1.66 8.90 -12.87
C PHE A 2 -2.81 8.98 -11.86
N GLN A 3 -3.67 7.97 -11.84
CA GLN A 3 -4.76 7.90 -10.86
C GLN A 3 -4.21 7.35 -9.54
N PHE A 4 -4.42 8.07 -8.43
CA PHE A 4 -3.87 7.72 -7.10
C PHE A 4 -4.72 6.70 -6.33
N SER A 5 -5.99 6.52 -6.71
CA SER A 5 -6.92 5.59 -6.04
C SER A 5 -7.57 4.66 -7.05
N GLU A 6 -7.62 3.36 -6.72
CA GLU A 6 -8.46 2.39 -7.42
C GLU A 6 -9.77 2.22 -6.65
N LYS A 7 -10.91 2.12 -7.36
CA LYS A 7 -12.19 1.82 -6.72
C LYS A 7 -12.14 0.40 -6.17
N CYS A 8 -11.89 0.27 -4.87
CA CYS A 8 -12.24 -0.93 -4.14
C CYS A 8 -13.78 -0.95 -4.06
N GLY A 9 -14.42 -2.01 -4.59
CA GLY A 9 -15.89 -2.18 -4.50
C GLY A 9 -16.35 -2.36 -3.05
N SER A 10 -17.47 -3.06 -2.82
CA SER A 10 -17.93 -3.44 -1.47
C SER A 10 -17.06 -4.53 -0.81
N GLY A 11 -15.76 -4.55 -1.11
CA GLY A 11 -14.79 -5.52 -0.61
C GLY A 11 -14.43 -5.26 0.86
N PRO A 12 -13.78 -6.24 1.52
CA PRO A 12 -13.37 -6.09 2.91
C PRO A 12 -12.37 -4.93 3.05
N PRO A 13 -12.36 -4.19 4.18
CA PRO A 13 -11.49 -3.04 4.37
C PRO A 13 -10.00 -3.32 4.09
N ILE A 14 -9.52 -4.52 4.43
CA ILE A 14 -8.14 -4.94 4.17
C ILE A 14 -7.77 -4.95 2.68
N LEU A 15 -8.72 -5.21 1.79
CA LEU A 15 -8.48 -5.17 0.35
C LEU A 15 -8.19 -3.75 -0.12
N ALA A 16 -8.93 -2.76 0.41
CA ALA A 16 -8.69 -1.36 0.07
C ALA A 16 -7.29 -0.90 0.52
N GLU A 17 -6.86 -1.31 1.72
CA GLU A 17 -5.51 -1.04 2.23
C GLU A 17 -4.42 -1.63 1.33
N LEU A 18 -4.54 -2.91 0.97
CA LEU A 18 -3.55 -3.59 0.12
C LEU A 18 -3.50 -2.98 -1.29
N LEU A 19 -4.65 -2.62 -1.87
CA LEU A 19 -4.70 -1.96 -3.17
C LEU A 19 -4.09 -0.55 -3.13
N ALA A 20 -4.35 0.22 -2.07
CA ALA A 20 -3.73 1.53 -1.88
C ALA A 20 -2.21 1.42 -1.80
N ILE A 21 -1.70 0.45 -1.03
CA ILE A 21 -0.25 0.16 -0.93
C ILE A 21 0.34 -0.23 -2.29
N LYS A 22 -0.28 -1.19 -2.99
CA LYS A 22 0.16 -1.63 -4.32
C LYS A 22 0.22 -0.45 -5.28
N ARG A 23 -0.82 0.39 -5.29
CA ARG A 23 -0.92 1.53 -6.18
C ARG A 23 0.14 2.58 -5.88
N GLY A 24 0.36 2.90 -4.60
CA GLY A 24 1.42 3.81 -4.16
C GLY A 24 2.80 3.36 -4.62
N LEU A 25 3.13 2.07 -4.46
CA LEU A 25 4.41 1.50 -4.91
C LEU A 25 4.55 1.53 -6.44
N GLN A 26 3.50 1.23 -7.20
CA GLN A 26 3.54 1.33 -8.67
C GLN A 26 3.82 2.76 -9.14
N LEU A 27 3.15 3.74 -8.53
CA LEU A 27 3.34 5.15 -8.87
C LEU A 27 4.76 5.61 -8.53
N PHE A 28 5.29 5.20 -7.37
CA PHE A 28 6.66 5.50 -6.99
C PHE A 28 7.67 4.83 -7.93
N ASN A 29 7.49 3.56 -8.28
CA ASN A 29 8.41 2.83 -9.15
C ASN A 29 8.42 3.37 -10.59
N ALA A 30 7.31 3.97 -11.05
CA ALA A 30 7.21 4.60 -12.36
C ALA A 30 7.92 5.97 -12.44
N ARG A 31 8.28 6.58 -11.30
CA ARG A 31 9.00 7.86 -11.25
C ARG A 31 10.47 7.68 -11.62
N ARG A 32 10.90 8.35 -12.69
CA ARG A 32 12.31 8.38 -13.12
C ARG A 32 13.16 9.37 -12.33
N ASP A 33 12.53 10.38 -11.74
CA ASP A 33 13.18 11.42 -10.95
C ASP A 33 13.55 10.97 -9.52
N CYS A 34 13.23 9.72 -9.17
CA CYS A 34 13.54 9.12 -7.87
C CYS A 34 14.40 7.86 -8.00
N GLU A 35 15.20 7.75 -9.07
CA GLU A 35 16.10 6.63 -9.29
C GLU A 35 17.17 6.59 -8.17
N GLY A 36 17.15 5.54 -7.36
CA GLY A 36 18.00 5.41 -6.16
C GLY A 36 17.36 5.86 -4.84
N CYS A 37 16.15 6.44 -4.86
CA CYS A 37 15.42 6.77 -3.63
C CYS A 37 14.82 5.50 -2.99
N ARG A 38 14.90 5.41 -1.66
CA ARG A 38 14.24 4.38 -0.86
C ARG A 38 12.93 4.93 -0.30
N PRO A 39 11.75 4.43 -0.72
CA PRO A 39 10.48 4.90 -0.19
C PRO A 39 10.27 4.38 1.23
N ILE A 40 9.62 5.21 2.06
CA ILE A 40 9.08 4.81 3.35
C ILE A 40 7.57 4.75 3.20
N LEU A 41 7.00 3.57 3.36
CA LEU A 41 5.55 3.37 3.39
C LEU A 41 5.08 3.38 4.83
N GLU A 42 4.33 4.43 5.18
CA GLU A 42 3.71 4.60 6.49
C GLU A 42 2.22 4.25 6.38
N GLY A 43 1.74 3.36 7.26
CA GLY A 43 0.33 2.99 7.30
C GLY A 43 -0.13 2.64 8.71
N ASP A 44 -1.42 2.80 8.98
CA ASP A 44 -2.05 2.48 10.26
C ASP A 44 -2.68 1.07 10.30
N SER A 45 -2.75 0.39 9.16
CA SER A 45 -3.20 -0.99 9.05
C SER A 45 -2.11 -1.98 9.48
N THR A 46 -2.10 -2.33 10.77
CA THR A 46 -1.22 -3.37 11.32
C THR A 46 -1.39 -4.72 10.63
N VAL A 47 -2.60 -5.07 10.17
CA VAL A 47 -2.86 -6.32 9.43
C VAL A 47 -2.16 -6.31 8.08
N ALA A 48 -2.32 -5.24 7.28
CA ALA A 48 -1.67 -5.15 5.97
C ALA A 48 -0.14 -5.19 6.11
N LEU A 49 0.41 -4.44 7.07
CA LEU A 49 1.85 -4.42 7.34
C LEU A 49 2.38 -5.77 7.82
N THR A 50 1.60 -6.51 8.62
CA THR A 50 1.97 -7.85 9.07
C THR A 50 2.01 -8.83 7.91
N TRP A 51 1.02 -8.80 7.02
CA TRP A 51 0.98 -9.66 5.85
C TRP A 51 2.11 -9.35 4.87
N ILE A 52 2.45 -8.08 4.66
CA ILE A 52 3.59 -7.70 3.80
C ILE A 52 4.92 -8.19 4.40
N LYS A 53 5.10 -8.08 5.72
CA LYS A 53 6.30 -8.56 6.41
C LYS A 53 6.40 -10.08 6.46
N ASN A 54 5.26 -10.76 6.54
CA ASN A 54 5.18 -12.21 6.50
C ASN A 54 4.04 -12.67 5.58
N PRO A 55 4.30 -12.81 4.26
CA PRO A 55 3.28 -13.20 3.28
C PRO A 55 2.61 -14.54 3.56
N THR A 56 3.27 -15.44 4.30
CA THR A 56 2.70 -16.74 4.68
C THR A 56 1.56 -16.63 5.71
N SER A 57 1.44 -15.48 6.40
CA SER A 57 0.41 -15.23 7.41
C SER A 57 -0.92 -14.70 6.85
N CYS A 58 -0.97 -14.41 5.54
CA CYS A 58 -2.18 -13.89 4.92
C CYS A 58 -3.14 -15.02 4.49
N LEU A 59 -4.41 -14.67 4.29
CA LEU A 59 -5.39 -15.59 3.71
C LEU A 59 -5.03 -15.89 2.26
N GLU A 60 -5.22 -17.14 1.81
CA GLU A 60 -4.85 -17.59 0.46
C GLU A 60 -5.46 -16.71 -0.65
N LEU A 61 -6.66 -16.16 -0.41
CA LEU A 61 -7.34 -15.21 -1.31
C LEU A 61 -6.50 -13.94 -1.60
N PHE A 62 -5.73 -13.45 -0.63
CA PHE A 62 -4.94 -12.23 -0.75
C PHE A 62 -3.46 -12.49 -1.04
N LYS A 63 -3.03 -13.74 -1.03
CA LYS A 63 -1.61 -14.12 -1.13
C LYS A 63 -0.93 -13.57 -2.37
N ARG A 64 -1.53 -13.75 -3.54
CA ARG A 64 -1.02 -13.20 -4.79
C ARG A 64 -0.88 -11.68 -4.75
N LEU A 65 -1.84 -10.99 -4.13
CA LEU A 65 -1.81 -9.53 -3.99
C LEU A 65 -0.69 -9.08 -3.04
N VAL A 66 -0.50 -9.79 -1.92
CA VAL A 66 0.57 -9.52 -0.95
C VAL A 66 1.94 -9.81 -1.56
N GLU A 67 2.10 -10.90 -2.30
CA GLU A 67 3.33 -11.24 -3.03
C GLU A 67 3.69 -10.16 -4.05
N ASP A 68 2.73 -9.69 -4.86
CA ASP A 68 2.92 -8.58 -5.79
C ASP A 68 3.44 -7.32 -5.07
N ILE A 69 2.87 -6.98 -3.91
CA ILE A 69 3.27 -5.82 -3.11
C ILE A 69 4.70 -5.97 -2.60
N VAL A 70 5.07 -7.16 -2.11
CA VAL A 70 6.42 -7.45 -1.63
C VAL A 70 7.42 -7.33 -2.78
N THR A 71 7.11 -7.90 -3.95
CA THR A 71 7.96 -7.77 -5.14
C THR A 71 8.14 -6.30 -5.54
N LEU A 72 7.05 -5.51 -5.57
CA LEU A 72 7.11 -4.09 -5.90
C LEU A 72 7.92 -3.28 -4.88
N GLY A 73 7.79 -3.60 -3.59
CA GLY A 73 8.55 -2.94 -2.51
C GLY A 73 10.04 -3.26 -2.57
N ASN A 74 10.40 -4.50 -2.91
CA ASN A 74 11.78 -4.95 -3.03
C ASN A 74 12.52 -4.27 -4.20
N LEU A 75 11.83 -3.87 -5.27
CA LEU A 75 12.44 -3.13 -6.40
C LEU A 75 13.11 -1.81 -5.98
N ARG A 76 12.70 -1.23 -4.86
CA ARG A 76 13.22 0.04 -4.32
C ARG A 76 13.66 -0.05 -2.86
N GLU A 77 13.80 -1.26 -2.32
CA GLU A 77 14.13 -1.48 -0.90
C GLU A 77 13.22 -0.67 0.05
N CYS A 78 11.90 -0.73 -0.20
CA CYS A 78 10.89 0.02 0.54
C CYS A 78 10.89 -0.33 2.04
N LEU A 79 10.89 0.69 2.89
CA LEU A 79 10.79 0.53 4.34
C LEU A 79 9.33 0.64 4.78
N PHE A 80 8.82 -0.38 5.47
CA PHE A 80 7.44 -0.41 5.96
C PHE A 80 7.38 -0.01 7.44
N ARG A 81 6.68 1.08 7.74
CA ARG A 81 6.51 1.61 9.09
C ARG A 81 5.03 1.67 9.47
N SER A 82 4.73 1.22 10.68
CA SER A 82 3.41 1.41 11.27
C SER A 82 3.34 2.77 11.95
N ILE A 83 2.29 3.53 11.66
CA ILE A 83 1.99 4.81 12.32
C ILE A 83 0.65 4.73 13.03
N GLY A 84 0.47 5.54 14.08
CA GLY A 84 -0.82 5.63 14.77
C GLY A 84 -1.87 6.31 13.89
N ARG A 85 -3.14 5.87 13.99
CA ARG A 85 -4.26 6.41 13.21
C ARG A 85 -4.39 7.94 13.24
N ALA A 86 -4.07 8.57 14.37
CA ALA A 86 -4.11 10.02 14.52
C ALA A 86 -3.08 10.78 13.64
N LEU A 87 -2.07 10.08 13.12
CA LEU A 87 -1.04 10.62 12.22
C LEU A 87 -1.35 10.34 10.74
N ASN A 88 -2.39 9.54 10.44
CA ASN A 88 -2.78 9.13 9.09
C ASN A 88 -4.08 9.84 8.61
N LEU A 89 -4.48 10.93 9.29
CA LEU A 89 -5.78 11.57 9.09
C LEU A 89 -5.97 12.08 7.65
N ASP A 90 -4.93 12.64 7.04
CA ASP A 90 -5.02 13.18 5.68
C ASP A 90 -5.21 12.06 4.64
N ALA A 91 -4.49 10.94 4.77
CA ALA A 91 -4.64 9.80 3.87
C ALA A 91 -6.00 9.13 4.03
N ASP A 92 -6.49 8.99 5.25
CA ASP A 92 -7.83 8.44 5.55
C ASP A 92 -8.95 9.37 5.03
N ALA A 93 -8.77 10.69 5.16
CA ALA A 93 -9.69 11.68 4.58
C ALA A 93 -9.72 11.58 3.05
N LEU A 94 -8.56 11.45 2.39
CA LEU A 94 -8.46 11.29 0.94
C LEU A 94 -9.12 9.98 0.46
N ALA A 95 -8.93 8.87 1.20
CA ALA A 95 -9.58 7.60 0.90
C ALA A 95 -11.11 7.70 0.98
N LYS A 96 -11.64 8.36 2.02
CA LYS A 96 -13.08 8.57 2.20
C LYS A 96 -13.67 9.51 1.15
N ALA A 97 -12.91 10.52 0.73
CA ALA A 97 -13.39 11.51 -0.22
C ALA A 97 -13.54 10.97 -1.67
N ARG A 98 -13.03 9.77 -1.97
CA ARG A 98 -13.03 9.15 -3.32
C ARG A 98 -12.51 10.10 -4.42
N ILE A 99 -11.65 11.07 -4.07
CA ILE A 99 -11.12 11.99 -5.06
C ILE A 99 -10.09 11.21 -5.89
N GLY A 100 -10.53 10.86 -7.09
CA GLY A 100 -9.73 10.35 -8.20
C GLY A 100 -9.34 11.47 -9.15
#